data_AF-A0A7V6YEP2-F1
#
_entry.id   AF-A0A7V6YEP2-F1
#
_cell.length_a   1.000
_cell.length_b   1.000
_cell.length_c   1.000
_cell.angle_alpha   90.00
_cell.angle_beta   90.00
_cell.angle_gamma   90.00
#
_symmetry.space_group_name_H-M   'P 1'
#
loop_
_entity.id
_entity.type
_entity.pdbx_description
1 polymer ?
#
loop_
_entity_poly.entity_id
_entity_poly.type
_entity_poly.pdbx_seq_one_letter_code
_entity_poly.pdbx_strand_id
1 'polypeptide(L)'
;MAMPATGPVLSSCIAAGIPPVLHGGSRPWHGRFSKQSSNPRRNWRYLVIEGSLDFSLVGVLASISGALARQGISIFVISTYDTDYLLVKEQVLDQAVDTLIREGHRVITD
;
A
#
# COMPACT_ATOMS: atom_id res chain seq x y z
N MET A 1 7.90 43.12 35.21
CA MET A 1 8.11 42.95 33.75
C MET A 1 7.22 41.81 33.25
N ALA A 2 7.18 41.50 31.95
CA ALA A 2 6.10 40.71 31.34
C ALA A 2 6.06 39.20 31.67
N MET A 3 4.90 38.58 31.39
CA MET A 3 4.69 37.13 31.23
C MET A 3 4.76 36.75 29.71
N PRO A 4 4.46 35.51 29.22
CA PRO A 4 4.28 34.17 29.82
C PRO A 4 5.02 33.04 29.00
N ALA A 5 4.48 31.81 29.02
CA ALA A 5 4.67 30.65 28.11
C ALA A 5 5.84 29.67 28.43
N THR A 6 5.71 28.34 28.54
CA THR A 6 4.86 27.26 27.92
C THR A 6 5.56 26.53 26.76
N GLY A 7 5.83 25.21 26.89
CA GLY A 7 6.24 24.35 25.76
C GLY A 7 6.84 22.98 26.15
N PRO A 8 6.45 21.85 25.50
CA PRO A 8 7.02 20.51 25.72
C PRO A 8 8.00 20.06 24.61
N VAL A 9 8.61 18.88 24.76
CA VAL A 9 9.51 18.26 23.76
C VAL A 9 9.01 16.90 23.25
N LEU A 10 9.19 16.65 21.94
CA LEU A 10 8.93 15.37 21.26
C LEU A 10 10.16 14.98 20.41
N SER A 11 10.44 13.68 20.24
CA SER A 11 11.65 13.18 19.57
C SER A 11 11.36 12.33 18.32
N SER A 12 12.08 12.61 17.22
CA SER A 12 11.79 12.10 15.88
C SER A 12 13.04 11.65 15.08
N CYS A 13 12.81 10.83 14.05
CA CYS A 13 13.55 10.71 12.78
C CYS A 13 15.03 10.18 12.62
N ILE A 14 15.21 8.99 11.96
CA ILE A 14 16.39 8.21 11.41
C ILE A 14 15.86 6.99 10.57
N ALA A 15 16.15 6.60 9.30
CA ALA A 15 16.63 7.21 8.02
C ALA A 15 16.16 6.38 6.76
N ALA A 16 15.62 6.99 5.67
CA ALA A 16 15.40 6.40 4.31
C ALA A 16 15.73 7.38 3.14
N GLY A 17 16.55 6.97 2.15
CA GLY A 17 17.00 7.80 0.99
C GLY A 17 16.14 7.65 -0.28
N ILE A 18 16.34 8.40 -1.38
CA ILE A 18 17.55 9.01 -1.97
C ILE A 18 17.39 10.56 -2.13
N PRO A 19 18.47 11.39 -2.09
CA PRO A 19 18.35 12.83 -1.85
C PRO A 19 18.49 13.75 -3.10
N PRO A 20 17.95 14.99 -3.05
CA PRO A 20 18.34 16.07 -3.95
C PRO A 20 19.72 16.67 -3.57
N VAL A 21 20.46 17.18 -4.55
CA VAL A 21 21.84 17.67 -4.38
C VAL A 21 21.89 19.03 -3.65
N LEU A 22 22.49 19.04 -2.45
CA LEU A 22 22.79 20.26 -1.71
C LEU A 22 24.16 20.82 -2.09
N HIS A 23 24.25 22.13 -2.34
CA HIS A 23 25.51 22.81 -2.61
C HIS A 23 26.31 23.05 -1.30
N GLY A 24 27.08 22.03 -0.91
CA GLY A 24 28.18 22.12 0.06
C GLY A 24 27.82 21.87 1.54
N GLY A 25 28.70 21.17 2.27
CA GLY A 25 28.74 21.26 3.75
C GLY A 25 28.40 20.02 4.59
N SER A 26 28.48 18.81 4.04
CA SER A 26 28.75 17.54 4.77
C SER A 26 28.19 17.38 6.21
N ARG A 27 26.90 17.03 6.34
CA ARG A 27 26.37 16.36 7.55
C ARG A 27 25.48 15.17 7.15
N PRO A 28 25.63 13.98 7.76
CA PRO A 28 24.81 12.80 7.42
C PRO A 28 23.36 12.98 7.90
N TRP A 29 22.41 12.40 7.16
CA TRP A 29 20.97 12.58 7.41
C TRP A 29 20.33 11.49 8.26
N HIS A 30 19.23 11.84 8.94
CA HIS A 30 18.46 10.99 9.84
C HIS A 30 16.92 11.28 9.74
N GLY A 31 16.08 10.40 9.14
CA GLY A 31 14.58 10.50 9.04
C GLY A 31 13.76 9.19 9.15
N ARG A 32 12.84 9.01 10.13
CA ARG A 32 12.41 7.67 10.64
C ARG A 32 11.11 7.10 10.09
N PHE A 33 11.18 5.78 10.01
CA PHE A 33 10.14 4.81 10.32
C PHE A 33 9.59 5.03 11.74
N SER A 34 8.37 5.56 11.84
CA SER A 34 7.55 5.44 13.05
C SER A 34 6.92 4.04 13.08
N LYS A 35 6.76 3.46 14.28
CA LYS A 35 6.16 2.12 14.43
C LYS A 35 4.69 2.15 13.98
N GLN A 36 4.29 1.23 13.10
CA GLN A 36 2.90 1.15 12.67
C GLN A 36 1.98 0.74 13.84
N SER A 37 0.82 1.37 13.92
CA SER A 37 -0.18 1.12 14.96
C SER A 37 -0.87 -0.23 14.74
N SER A 38 -0.91 -1.06 15.78
CA SER A 38 -1.65 -2.34 15.85
C SER A 38 -3.16 -2.11 15.96
N ASN A 39 -3.74 -1.55 14.89
CA ASN A 39 -5.17 -1.36 14.73
C ASN A 39 -5.66 -2.41 13.73
N PRO A 40 -6.57 -3.33 14.09
CA PRO A 40 -7.07 -4.36 13.17
C PRO A 40 -7.64 -3.81 11.85
N ARG A 41 -8.14 -2.57 11.85
CA ARG A 41 -8.61 -1.88 10.63
C ARG A 41 -7.49 -1.54 9.63
N ARG A 42 -6.21 -1.69 10.00
CA ARG A 42 -5.02 -1.52 9.15
C ARG A 42 -4.49 -2.82 8.56
N ASN A 43 -5.05 -3.98 8.91
CA ASN A 43 -4.66 -5.25 8.32
C ASN A 43 -5.12 -5.30 6.85
N TRP A 44 -4.20 -5.00 5.94
CA TRP A 44 -4.34 -5.21 4.50
C TRP A 44 -3.46 -6.38 4.08
N ARG A 45 -3.99 -7.21 3.20
CA ARG A 45 -3.24 -8.18 2.40
C ARG A 45 -3.22 -7.70 0.95
N TYR A 46 -2.34 -8.24 0.14
CA TYR A 46 -2.28 -7.91 -1.28
C TYR A 46 -2.37 -9.18 -2.13
N LEU A 47 -2.99 -9.04 -3.30
CA LEU A 47 -2.90 -9.97 -4.41
C LEU A 47 -2.05 -9.31 -5.50
N VAL A 48 -1.29 -10.09 -6.25
CA VAL A 48 -0.48 -9.62 -7.39
C VAL A 48 -1.06 -10.23 -8.66
N ILE A 49 -1.12 -9.48 -9.76
CA ILE A 49 -1.43 -10.07 -11.07
C ILE A 49 -0.15 -10.71 -11.60
N GLU A 50 -0.10 -12.05 -11.64
CA GLU A 50 1.06 -12.77 -12.15
C GLU A 50 1.20 -12.66 -13.67
N GLY A 51 2.46 -12.63 -14.12
CA GLY A 51 2.85 -12.43 -15.52
C GLY A 51 3.12 -10.96 -15.83
N SER A 52 4.00 -10.70 -16.81
CA SER A 52 4.18 -9.36 -17.36
C SER A 52 2.87 -8.91 -18.00
N LEU A 53 2.36 -7.75 -17.59
CA LEU A 53 1.19 -7.15 -18.20
C LEU A 53 1.53 -6.69 -19.64
N ASP A 54 1.31 -7.57 -20.63
CA ASP A 54 1.28 -7.19 -22.04
C ASP A 54 0.36 -5.96 -22.19
N PHE A 55 0.82 -4.92 -22.87
CA PHE A 55 0.05 -3.68 -23.06
C PHE A 55 -1.30 -3.90 -23.78
N SER A 56 -1.51 -5.09 -24.36
CA SER A 56 -2.77 -5.59 -24.89
C SER A 56 -3.83 -5.92 -23.81
N LEU A 57 -3.47 -6.02 -22.52
CA LEU A 57 -4.31 -6.56 -21.44
C LEU A 57 -5.39 -5.58 -20.90
N VAL A 58 -5.96 -4.78 -21.81
CA VAL A 58 -6.99 -3.78 -21.52
C VAL A 58 -8.22 -4.45 -20.88
N GLY A 59 -8.58 -3.99 -19.69
CA GLY A 59 -9.81 -4.42 -19.01
C GLY A 59 -9.64 -5.51 -17.95
N VAL A 60 -8.45 -6.07 -17.72
CA VAL A 60 -8.26 -7.05 -16.62
C VAL A 60 -8.52 -6.43 -15.25
N LEU A 61 -8.02 -5.23 -14.96
CA LEU A 61 -8.41 -4.49 -13.74
C LEU A 61 -9.92 -4.19 -13.68
N ALA A 62 -10.60 -3.97 -14.81
CA ALA A 62 -12.04 -3.72 -14.84
C ALA A 62 -12.86 -5.00 -14.57
N SER A 63 -12.40 -6.15 -15.07
CA SER A 63 -12.95 -7.47 -14.77
C SER A 63 -12.82 -7.79 -13.27
N ILE A 64 -11.61 -7.68 -12.73
CA ILE A 64 -11.29 -7.97 -11.32
C ILE A 64 -12.02 -7.01 -10.36
N SER A 65 -11.92 -5.68 -10.59
CA SER A 65 -12.61 -4.70 -9.75
C SER A 65 -14.13 -4.81 -9.84
N GLY A 66 -14.66 -5.13 -11.02
CA GLY A 66 -16.09 -5.39 -11.22
C GLY A 66 -16.58 -6.63 -10.47
N ALA A 67 -15.81 -7.72 -10.48
CA ALA A 67 -16.11 -8.95 -9.72
C ALA A 67 -16.16 -8.68 -8.20
N LEU A 68 -15.17 -7.96 -7.67
CA LEU A 68 -15.09 -7.64 -6.24
C LEU A 68 -16.15 -6.59 -5.83
N ALA A 69 -16.44 -5.60 -6.68
CA ALA A 69 -17.49 -4.61 -6.45
C ALA A 69 -18.89 -5.24 -6.42
N ARG A 70 -19.18 -6.29 -7.22
CA ARG A 70 -20.44 -7.06 -7.15
C ARG A 70 -20.68 -7.70 -5.78
N GLN A 71 -19.62 -7.93 -5.00
CA GLN A 71 -19.68 -8.52 -3.65
C GLN A 71 -19.46 -7.47 -2.54
N GLY A 72 -19.41 -6.17 -2.87
CA GLY A 72 -19.16 -5.09 -1.91
C GLY A 72 -17.71 -5.03 -1.39
N ILE A 73 -16.78 -5.75 -2.01
CA ILE A 73 -15.39 -5.86 -1.55
C ILE A 73 -14.61 -4.64 -2.04
N SER A 74 -14.21 -3.79 -1.09
CA SER A 74 -13.36 -2.61 -1.37
C SER A 74 -11.90 -3.03 -1.55
N ILE A 75 -11.32 -2.61 -2.69
CA ILE A 75 -9.91 -2.77 -3.03
C ILE A 75 -9.20 -1.41 -3.12
N PHE A 76 -7.88 -1.43 -3.02
CA PHE A 76 -7.01 -0.32 -3.41
C PHE A 76 -5.91 -0.86 -4.34
N VAL A 77 -5.72 -0.26 -5.51
CA VAL A 77 -4.79 -0.77 -6.54
C VAL A 77 -3.54 0.11 -6.60
N ILE A 78 -2.37 -0.53 -6.64
CA ILE A 78 -1.08 0.13 -6.89
C ILE A 78 -0.48 -0.48 -8.16
N SER A 79 -0.60 0.22 -9.27
CA SER A 79 0.04 -0.13 -10.54
C SER A 79 1.54 0.18 -10.49
N THR A 80 2.35 -0.76 -10.99
CA THR A 80 3.79 -0.57 -11.22
C THR A 80 4.11 -0.63 -12.72
N TYR A 81 5.37 -0.77 -13.10
CA TYR A 81 5.72 -1.00 -14.51
C TYR A 81 5.40 -2.44 -14.96
N ASP A 82 5.58 -3.41 -14.07
CA ASP A 82 5.51 -4.84 -14.40
C ASP A 82 4.13 -5.47 -14.11
N THR A 83 3.45 -5.01 -13.04
CA THR A 83 2.19 -5.59 -12.53
C THR A 83 1.38 -4.64 -11.64
N ASP A 84 0.12 -4.99 -11.38
CA ASP A 84 -0.76 -4.36 -10.40
C ASP A 84 -0.79 -5.12 -9.06
N TYR A 85 -0.68 -4.38 -7.96
CA TYR A 85 -0.89 -4.89 -6.60
C TYR A 85 -2.29 -4.49 -6.11
N LEU A 86 -3.13 -5.47 -5.80
CA LEU A 86 -4.50 -5.26 -5.32
C LEU A 86 -4.56 -5.49 -3.81
N LEU A 87 -4.66 -4.40 -3.05
CA LEU A 87 -4.77 -4.43 -1.60
C LEU A 87 -6.22 -4.65 -1.17
N VAL A 88 -6.43 -5.67 -0.35
CA VAL A 88 -7.72 -6.12 0.21
C VAL A 88 -7.62 -6.12 1.74
N LYS A 89 -8.72 -5.88 2.46
CA LYS A 89 -8.72 -6.04 3.93
C LYS A 89 -8.57 -7.51 4.30
N GLU A 90 -7.70 -7.83 5.26
CA GLU A 90 -7.45 -9.22 5.68
C GLU A 90 -8.75 -9.95 6.07
N GLN A 91 -9.64 -9.27 6.80
CA GLN A 91 -10.97 -9.74 7.19
C GLN A 91 -11.94 -10.10 6.02
N VAL A 92 -11.60 -9.82 4.76
CA VAL A 92 -12.38 -10.24 3.57
C VAL A 92 -11.49 -10.82 2.46
N LEU A 93 -10.23 -11.20 2.77
CA LEU A 93 -9.33 -11.78 1.78
C LEU A 93 -9.91 -13.07 1.18
N ASP A 94 -10.36 -13.98 2.02
CA ASP A 94 -10.89 -15.28 1.59
C ASP A 94 -12.14 -15.09 0.70
N GLN A 95 -13.04 -14.18 1.09
CA GLN A 95 -14.21 -13.80 0.29
C GLN A 95 -13.82 -13.19 -1.07
N ALA A 96 -12.70 -12.46 -1.14
CA ALA A 96 -12.17 -11.91 -2.39
C ALA A 96 -11.59 -13.02 -3.26
N VAL A 97 -10.80 -13.93 -2.69
CA VAL A 97 -10.22 -15.10 -3.38
C VAL A 97 -11.32 -15.99 -3.95
N ASP A 98 -12.31 -16.38 -3.14
CA ASP A 98 -13.49 -17.15 -3.58
C ASP A 98 -14.25 -16.44 -4.71
N THR A 99 -14.32 -15.11 -4.65
CA THR A 99 -15.01 -14.31 -5.67
C THR A 99 -14.24 -14.28 -6.98
N LEU A 100 -12.92 -14.18 -6.94
CA LEU A 100 -12.10 -14.23 -8.14
C LEU A 100 -12.15 -15.62 -8.78
N ILE A 101 -12.05 -16.69 -7.97
CA ILE A 101 -12.15 -18.08 -8.45
C ILE A 101 -13.50 -18.35 -9.11
N ARG A 102 -14.62 -17.95 -8.47
CA ARG A 102 -15.98 -18.15 -9.00
C ARG A 102 -16.24 -17.41 -10.32
N GLU A 103 -15.58 -16.27 -10.52
CA GLU A 103 -15.72 -15.42 -11.71
C GLU A 103 -14.68 -15.82 -12.81
N GLY A 104 -13.94 -16.92 -12.61
CA GLY A 104 -13.06 -17.54 -13.61
C GLY A 104 -11.57 -17.16 -13.51
N HIS A 105 -11.17 -16.37 -12.53
CA HIS A 105 -9.76 -16.02 -12.32
C HIS A 105 -9.03 -17.14 -11.56
N ARG A 106 -7.83 -17.50 -12.01
CA ARG A 106 -6.94 -18.38 -11.24
C ARG A 106 -6.26 -17.59 -10.12
N VAL A 107 -6.40 -18.05 -8.89
CA VAL A 107 -5.61 -17.59 -7.74
C VAL A 107 -4.62 -18.69 -7.35
N ILE A 108 -3.43 -18.30 -6.91
CA ILE A 108 -2.39 -19.19 -6.39
C ILE A 108 -2.10 -18.78 -4.94
N THR A 109 -1.88 -19.77 -4.08
CA THR A 109 -1.62 -19.61 -2.64
C THR A 109 -0.47 -20.54 -2.24
N ASP A 110 0.63 -19.94 -1.80
CA ASP A 110 1.77 -20.62 -1.15
C ASP A 110 1.57 -20.71 0.39
#